data_AF-A0A1A9W5U1-F1
#
_entry.id   AF-A0A1A9W5U1-F1
#
_cell.length_a   1.000
_cell.length_b   1.000
_cell.length_c   1.000
_cell.angle_alpha   90.00
_cell.angle_beta   90.00
_cell.angle_gamma   90.00
#
_symmetry.space_group_name_H-M   'P 1'
#
loop_
_entity.id
_entity.type
_entity.pdbx_description
1 polymer ?
#
loop_
_entity_poly.entity_id
_entity_poly.type
_entity_poly.pdbx_seq_one_letter_code
_entity_poly.pdbx_strand_id
1 'polypeptide(L)'
;MKGINAIACLVLIISVGSSNGLRVEPRYEPQDIYAEPNCAVVTDHTRMFRDISDPTHYWICPEGKEKADYIQCPPDEAFMEQPQRCVKWSEWKWVEPYTK
;
A
#
# COMPACT_ATOMS: atom_id res chain seq x y z
N MET A 1 -64.12 -40.78 -17.45
CA MET A 1 -63.11 -40.48 -16.41
C MET A 1 -62.97 -38.97 -16.34
N LYS A 2 -63.54 -38.35 -15.30
CA LYS A 2 -63.42 -36.92 -14.98
C LYS A 2 -62.96 -36.88 -13.53
N GLY A 3 -61.74 -36.41 -13.29
CA GLY A 3 -61.16 -36.25 -11.96
C GLY A 3 -60.59 -34.83 -11.88
N ILE A 4 -61.12 -34.09 -10.92
CA ILE A 4 -60.98 -32.65 -10.70
C ILE A 4 -59.81 -32.39 -9.74
N ASN A 5 -58.99 -31.39 -10.12
CA ASN A 5 -58.46 -30.27 -9.31
C ASN A 5 -58.00 -30.49 -7.86
N ALA A 6 -56.76 -30.09 -7.58
CA ALA A 6 -56.13 -29.60 -6.35
C ALA A 6 -54.65 -30.05 -6.44
N ILE A 7 -53.61 -29.27 -6.15
CA ILE A 7 -53.40 -28.35 -5.04
C ILE A 7 -52.40 -27.30 -5.54
N ALA A 8 -52.80 -26.03 -5.50
CA ALA A 8 -51.88 -24.90 -5.55
C ALA A 8 -51.12 -24.85 -4.22
N CYS A 9 -49.83 -25.15 -4.26
CA CYS A 9 -48.86 -24.82 -3.23
C CYS A 9 -47.49 -25.06 -3.86
N LEU A 10 -46.73 -24.01 -4.13
CA LEU A 10 -45.52 -23.77 -3.34
C LEU A 10 -44.85 -22.48 -3.79
N VAL A 11 -44.89 -21.53 -2.86
CA VAL A 11 -43.75 -20.72 -2.43
C VAL A 11 -43.20 -19.72 -3.47
N LEU A 12 -43.59 -18.47 -3.24
CA LEU A 12 -42.84 -17.27 -3.57
C LEU A 12 -41.37 -17.47 -3.24
N ILE A 13 -40.55 -17.75 -4.26
CA ILE A 13 -39.11 -17.65 -4.13
C ILE A 13 -38.80 -16.16 -4.19
N ILE A 14 -38.73 -15.53 -3.02
CA ILE A 14 -38.18 -14.19 -2.89
C ILE A 14 -36.73 -14.34 -3.33
N SER A 15 -36.42 -13.92 -4.56
CA SER A 15 -35.04 -13.73 -4.97
C SER A 15 -34.50 -12.57 -4.14
N VAL A 16 -33.99 -12.88 -2.95
CA VAL A 16 -33.05 -12.01 -2.26
C VAL A 16 -31.87 -11.93 -3.21
N GLY A 17 -31.80 -10.84 -3.97
CA GLY A 17 -30.60 -10.49 -4.70
C GLY A 17 -29.51 -10.31 -3.66
N SER A 18 -28.76 -11.38 -3.40
CA SER A 18 -27.49 -11.29 -2.71
C SER A 18 -26.61 -10.44 -3.61
N SER A 19 -26.60 -9.13 -3.35
CA SER A 19 -25.51 -8.26 -3.77
C SER A 19 -24.28 -8.77 -3.04
N ASN A 20 -23.67 -9.83 -3.56
CA ASN A 20 -22.28 -10.13 -3.32
C ASN A 20 -21.53 -8.98 -3.96
N GLY A 21 -21.44 -7.87 -3.21
CA GLY A 21 -20.44 -6.86 -3.48
C GLY A 21 -19.13 -7.63 -3.52
N LEU A 22 -18.52 -7.69 -4.70
CA LEU A 22 -17.17 -8.19 -4.86
C LEU A 22 -16.30 -7.26 -4.02
N ARG A 23 -16.10 -7.61 -2.74
CA ARG A 23 -15.11 -6.96 -1.91
C ARG A 23 -13.79 -7.42 -2.47
N VAL A 24 -13.22 -6.60 -3.35
CA VAL A 24 -11.78 -6.59 -3.57
C VAL A 24 -11.20 -6.15 -2.24
N GLU A 25 -10.90 -7.11 -1.39
CA GLU A 25 -10.11 -6.84 -0.19
C GLU A 25 -8.78 -6.25 -0.69
N PRO A 26 -8.39 -5.06 -0.25
CA PRO A 26 -7.05 -4.58 -0.51
C PRO A 26 -6.12 -5.63 0.10
N ARG A 27 -5.41 -6.41 -0.73
CA ARG A 27 -4.25 -7.17 -0.26
C ARG A 27 -3.19 -6.14 0.12
N TYR A 28 -3.27 -5.60 1.32
CA TYR A 28 -2.20 -4.82 1.87
C TYR A 28 -1.18 -5.81 2.44
N GLU A 29 -0.10 -6.00 1.70
CA GLU A 29 1.08 -6.67 2.23
C GLU A 29 1.68 -5.71 3.26
N PRO A 30 1.97 -6.15 4.51
CA PRO A 30 2.70 -5.34 5.48
C PRO A 30 3.93 -4.75 4.80
N GLN A 31 4.08 -3.43 4.81
CA GLN A 31 5.28 -2.82 4.25
C GLN A 31 6.47 -3.35 5.04
N ASP A 32 7.43 -3.95 4.34
CA ASP A 32 8.71 -4.35 4.93
C ASP A 32 9.26 -3.17 5.73
N ILE A 33 9.71 -3.41 6.96
CA ILE A 33 10.16 -2.38 7.90
C ILE A 33 11.34 -1.57 7.34
N TYR A 34 12.06 -2.10 6.35
CA TYR A 34 13.14 -1.41 5.63
C TYR A 34 12.66 -0.63 4.40
N ALA A 35 11.49 -1.01 3.86
CA ALA A 35 10.83 -0.37 2.73
C ALA A 35 11.74 -0.08 1.51
N GLU A 36 12.67 -1.00 1.18
CA GLU A 36 13.49 -0.88 -0.02
C GLU A 36 12.58 -0.80 -1.27
N PRO A 37 12.69 0.24 -2.11
CA PRO A 37 11.83 0.40 -3.27
C PRO A 37 12.19 -0.62 -4.36
N ASN A 38 11.18 -1.12 -5.07
CA ASN A 38 11.40 -1.92 -6.28
C ASN A 38 11.85 -1.00 -7.44
N CYS A 39 13.14 -0.96 -7.72
CA CYS A 39 13.70 -0.09 -8.76
C CYS A 39 13.20 -0.40 -10.18
N ALA A 40 12.67 -1.61 -10.44
CA ALA A 40 12.11 -1.95 -11.76
C ALA A 40 10.85 -1.16 -12.12
N VAL A 41 10.16 -0.56 -11.14
CA VAL A 41 8.94 0.24 -11.35
C VAL A 41 9.14 1.73 -11.08
N VAL A 42 10.33 2.15 -10.63
CA VAL A 42 10.65 3.55 -10.40
C VAL A 42 11.02 4.21 -11.73
N THR A 43 10.35 5.32 -12.05
CA THR A 43 10.60 6.11 -13.27
C THR A 43 11.35 7.40 -13.01
N ASP A 44 11.23 7.95 -11.79
CA ASP A 44 12.02 9.08 -11.32
C ASP A 44 13.21 8.57 -10.51
N HIS A 45 14.36 8.44 -11.17
CA HIS A 45 15.61 7.98 -10.58
C HIS A 45 16.27 9.01 -9.64
N THR A 46 15.67 10.20 -9.47
CA THR A 46 16.11 11.20 -8.49
C THR A 46 15.31 11.16 -7.19
N ARG A 47 14.21 10.41 -7.15
CA ARG A 47 13.34 10.26 -5.98
C ARG A 47 14.08 9.54 -4.85
N MET A 48 14.03 10.12 -3.65
CA MET A 48 14.60 9.58 -2.42
C MET A 48 13.51 8.94 -1.58
N PHE A 49 13.51 7.62 -1.39
CA PHE A 49 12.50 6.90 -0.63
C PHE A 49 12.91 6.79 0.83
N ARG A 50 11.93 6.95 1.74
CA ARG A 50 12.17 6.91 3.19
C ARG A 50 12.31 5.47 3.66
N ASP A 51 13.35 5.17 4.44
CA ASP A 51 13.37 3.96 5.26
C ASP A 51 12.45 4.15 6.48
N ILE A 52 11.57 3.18 6.74
CA ILE A 52 10.58 3.26 7.81
C ILE A 52 11.21 3.05 9.20
N SER A 53 12.27 2.25 9.28
CA SER A 53 12.96 1.89 10.52
C SER A 53 14.10 2.83 10.87
N ASP A 54 14.76 3.41 9.87
CA ASP A 54 15.94 4.24 10.05
C ASP A 54 15.84 5.59 9.32
N PRO A 55 15.39 6.65 10.01
CA PRO A 55 15.28 7.97 9.40
C PRO A 55 16.64 8.62 9.12
N THR A 56 17.77 8.03 9.52
CA THR A 56 19.12 8.55 9.18
C THR A 56 19.57 8.15 7.78
N HIS A 57 18.79 7.34 7.08
CA HIS A 57 19.05 6.92 5.72
C HIS A 57 17.85 7.12 4.81
N TYR A 58 18.11 7.05 3.52
CA TYR A 58 17.11 6.99 2.47
C TYR A 58 17.59 6.08 1.34
N TRP A 59 16.65 5.61 0.53
CA TRP A 59 16.92 4.82 -0.66
C TRP A 59 16.87 5.71 -1.91
N ILE A 60 17.71 5.43 -2.89
CA ILE A 60 17.57 5.95 -4.25
C ILE A 60 17.64 4.78 -5.22
N CYS A 61 16.90 4.85 -6.33
CA CYS A 61 16.99 3.87 -7.41
C CYS A 61 17.75 4.48 -8.59
N PRO A 62 19.07 4.22 -8.73
CA PRO A 62 19.83 4.77 -9.84
C PRO A 62 19.36 4.20 -11.17
N GLU A 63 19.45 5.01 -12.22
CA GLU A 63 19.08 4.60 -13.57
C GLU A 63 19.92 3.39 -14.02
N GLY A 64 19.25 2.37 -14.56
CA GLY A 64 19.91 1.15 -15.05
C GLY A 64 20.40 0.19 -13.96
N LYS A 65 20.11 0.43 -12.67
CA LYS A 65 20.37 -0.53 -11.60
C LYS A 65 19.10 -1.25 -11.16
N GLU A 66 19.22 -2.54 -10.90
CA GLU A 66 18.12 -3.36 -10.35
C GLU A 66 17.88 -3.13 -8.85
N LYS A 67 18.91 -2.68 -8.13
CA LYS A 67 18.87 -2.47 -6.67
C LYS A 67 18.96 -0.99 -6.30
N ALA A 68 18.33 -0.66 -5.19
CA ALA A 68 18.42 0.66 -4.60
C ALA A 68 19.78 0.85 -3.89
N ASP A 69 20.30 2.06 -3.92
CA ASP A 69 21.43 2.46 -3.08
C ASP A 69 20.87 2.99 -1.73
N TYR A 70 21.47 2.55 -0.62
CA TYR A 70 21.13 3.00 0.74
C TYR A 70 22.08 4.13 1.17
N ILE A 71 21.55 5.35 1.29
CA ILE A 71 22.37 6.55 1.48
C ILE A 71 22.13 7.11 2.88
N GLN A 72 23.22 7.29 3.62
CA GLN A 72 23.22 7.94 4.93
C GLN A 72 23.12 9.46 4.78
N CYS A 73 22.27 10.08 5.58
CA CYS A 73 22.25 11.52 5.78
C CYS A 73 23.54 12.03 6.45
N PRO A 74 23.86 13.33 6.34
CA PRO A 74 24.92 13.94 7.13
C PRO A 74 24.72 13.71 8.64
N PRO A 75 25.80 13.83 9.44
CA PRO A 75 25.67 13.77 10.90
C PRO A 75 24.63 14.76 11.43
N ASP A 76 23.89 14.34 12.46
CA ASP A 76 22.82 15.12 13.12
C ASP A 76 21.65 15.52 12.22
N GLU A 77 21.41 14.76 11.15
CA GLU A 77 20.28 14.93 10.24
C GLU A 77 19.49 13.64 10.04
N ALA A 78 18.24 13.82 9.63
CA ALA A 78 17.31 12.76 9.31
C ALA A 78 16.58 13.06 8.01
N PHE A 79 16.31 12.05 7.20
CA PHE A 79 15.59 12.18 5.95
C PHE A 79 14.12 12.54 6.19
N MET A 80 13.64 13.53 5.45
CA MET A 80 12.22 13.88 5.42
C MET A 80 11.71 13.77 3.98
N GLU A 81 10.68 12.93 3.82
CA GLU A 81 10.15 12.58 2.52
C GLU A 81 9.48 13.76 1.81
N GLN A 82 8.67 14.56 2.50
CA GLN A 82 7.96 15.68 1.87
C GLN A 82 8.89 16.68 1.16
N PRO A 83 9.98 17.17 1.78
CA PRO A 83 10.93 18.05 1.12
C PRO A 83 12.03 17.32 0.33
N GLN A 84 12.03 15.97 0.26
CA GLN A 84 13.04 15.17 -0.44
C GLN A 84 14.49 15.53 -0.05
N ARG A 85 14.76 15.66 1.25
CA ARG A 85 16.11 16.00 1.75
C ARG A 85 16.33 15.54 3.18
N CYS A 86 17.60 15.48 3.56
CA CYS A 86 18.01 15.44 4.96
C CYS A 86 17.75 16.79 5.62
N VAL A 87 17.22 16.75 6.85
CA VAL A 87 16.87 17.92 7.66
C VAL A 87 17.46 17.74 9.06
N LYS A 88 17.69 18.84 9.78
CA LYS A 88 18.07 18.76 11.19
C LYS A 88 16.98 18.07 12.02
N TRP A 89 17.38 17.34 13.05
CA TRP A 89 16.42 16.68 13.96
C TRP A 89 15.35 17.60 14.54
N SER A 90 15.67 18.89 14.77
CA SER A 90 14.70 19.90 15.22
C SER A 90 13.61 20.24 14.19
N GLU A 91 13.88 20.02 12.91
CA GLU A 91 12.92 20.19 11.81
C GLU A 91 12.20 18.88 11.48
N TRP A 92 12.83 17.74 11.81
CA TRP A 92 12.34 16.42 11.45
C TRP A 92 10.99 16.11 12.07
N LYS A 93 10.13 15.44 11.30
CA LYS A 93 8.80 15.05 11.73
C LYS A 93 8.59 13.58 11.42
N TRP A 94 8.20 12.83 12.44
CA TRP A 94 7.70 11.48 12.23
C TRP A 94 6.43 11.55 11.40
N VAL A 95 6.43 10.82 10.28
CA VAL A 95 5.25 10.61 9.44
C VAL A 95 4.85 9.16 9.64
N GLU A 96 3.69 8.95 10.28
CA GLU A 96 3.16 7.62 10.50
C GLU A 96 3.13 6.84 9.18
N PRO A 97 3.64 5.60 9.16
CA PRO A 97 3.51 4.75 7.99
C PRO A 97 2.04 4.64 7.62
N TYR A 98 1.72 4.75 6.33
CA TYR A 98 0.34 4.61 5.88
C TYR A 98 -0.18 3.21 6.26
N THR A 99 -1.01 3.17 7.30
CA THR A 99 -1.85 2.03 7.66
C THR A 99 -3.25 2.35 7.11
N LYS A 100 -3.82 1.42 6.34
CA LYS A 100 -5.23 1.52 5.92
C LYS A 100 -6.12 0.85 6.95
#